data_AF-M2ABC1-F1
#
_entry.id   AF-M2ABC1-F1
#
_cell.length_a   1.000
_cell.length_b   1.000
_cell.length_c   1.000
_cell.angle_alpha   90.00
_cell.angle_beta   90.00
_cell.angle_gamma   90.00
#
_symmetry.space_group_name_H-M   'P 1'
#
loop_
_entity.id
_entity.type
_entity.pdbx_description
1 polymer ?
#
loop_
_entity_poly.entity_id
_entity_poly.type
_entity_poly.pdbx_seq_one_letter_code
_entity_poly.pdbx_strand_id
1 'polypeptide(L)'
;MNIYKKSLEEIEAFPELMQIKIDILPNCPPILSSKEAAFVCNVSEPTIQRMISGGLLPVNSDHEVLKKDLINYIKSHSLADIPLM
;
A
#
# COMPACT_ATOMS: atom_id res chain seq x y z
N MET A 1 -10.42 -33.00 17.77
CA MET A 1 -9.27 -32.92 16.85
C MET A 1 -9.03 -31.45 16.59
N ASN A 2 -7.99 -30.87 17.20
CA ASN A 2 -7.78 -29.42 17.27
C ASN A 2 -6.83 -29.02 16.12
N ILE A 3 -7.39 -28.47 15.05
CA ILE A 3 -6.70 -28.27 13.75
C ILE A 3 -5.72 -27.06 13.80
N TYR A 4 -5.71 -26.31 14.90
CA TYR A 4 -4.96 -25.05 15.04
C TYR A 4 -3.64 -25.17 15.83
N LYS A 5 -3.17 -26.40 16.08
CA LYS A 5 -1.92 -26.69 16.81
C LYS A 5 -0.73 -27.09 15.92
N LYS A 6 -0.75 -26.72 14.63
CA LYS A 6 0.50 -26.63 13.83
C LYS A 6 1.19 -25.32 14.21
N SER A 7 1.76 -25.32 15.42
CA SER A 7 2.18 -24.15 16.16
C SER A 7 3.66 -23.87 15.93
N LEU A 8 3.99 -22.76 15.27
CA LEU A 8 5.28 -22.04 15.30
C LEU A 8 6.57 -22.78 14.83
N GLU A 9 6.77 -24.04 15.20
CA GLU A 9 7.93 -24.88 14.86
C GLU A 9 8.07 -25.07 13.33
N GLU A 10 6.96 -25.17 12.61
CA GLU A 10 6.99 -25.24 11.13
C GLU A 10 7.34 -23.89 10.48
N ILE A 11 7.12 -22.76 11.15
CA ILE A 11 7.44 -21.42 10.63
C ILE A 11 8.93 -21.12 10.86
N GLU A 12 9.50 -21.58 11.98
CA GLU A 12 10.93 -21.48 12.28
C GLU A 12 11.79 -22.36 11.35
N ALA A 13 11.23 -23.47 10.84
CA ALA A 13 11.92 -24.39 9.93
C ALA A 13 12.17 -23.82 8.52
N PHE A 14 11.46 -22.77 8.12
CA PHE A 14 11.60 -22.14 6.81
C PHE A 14 11.83 -20.63 6.95
N PRO A 15 13.04 -20.19 7.34
CA PRO A 15 13.38 -18.77 7.43
C PRO A 15 13.16 -17.99 6.12
N GLU A 16 13.08 -18.68 4.98
CA GLU A 16 12.75 -18.10 3.67
C GLU A 16 11.29 -17.64 3.54
N LEU A 17 10.37 -18.20 4.35
CA LEU A 17 8.98 -17.72 4.44
C LEU A 17 8.89 -16.36 5.17
N MET A 18 9.92 -15.94 5.90
CA MET A 18 9.82 -14.77 6.76
C MET A 18 9.89 -13.42 6.05
N GLN A 19 10.43 -13.27 4.84
CA GLN A 19 10.52 -11.95 4.20
C GLN A 19 10.50 -12.00 2.67
N ILE A 20 9.49 -12.63 2.07
CA ILE A 20 9.23 -12.35 0.65
C ILE A 20 8.77 -10.90 0.55
N LYS A 21 9.64 -10.03 0.05
CA LYS A 21 9.31 -8.63 -0.24
C LYS A 21 8.38 -8.58 -1.45
N ILE A 22 7.09 -8.84 -1.20
CA ILE A 22 6.05 -8.78 -2.22
C ILE A 22 5.88 -7.31 -2.65
N ASP A 23 6.08 -7.06 -3.94
CA ASP A 23 5.62 -5.81 -4.55
C ASP A 23 4.10 -5.85 -4.60
N ILE A 24 3.45 -5.01 -3.80
CA ILE A 24 1.99 -4.95 -3.70
C ILE A 24 1.34 -4.29 -4.92
N LEU A 25 2.12 -3.63 -5.78
CA LEU A 25 1.67 -3.00 -7.02
C LEU A 25 2.54 -3.46 -8.20
N PRO A 26 2.55 -4.76 -8.54
CA PRO A 26 3.35 -5.27 -9.65
C PRO A 26 2.93 -4.61 -10.96
N ASN A 27 3.89 -4.30 -11.84
CA ASN A 27 3.68 -3.63 -13.13
C ASN A 27 3.08 -2.21 -13.05
N CYS A 28 2.86 -1.66 -11.86
CA CYS A 28 2.51 -0.26 -11.68
C CYS A 28 3.71 0.62 -12.09
N PRO A 29 3.50 1.68 -12.90
CA PRO A 29 4.57 2.58 -13.31
C PRO A 29 5.19 3.27 -12.08
N PRO A 30 6.47 3.68 -12.13
CA PRO A 30 7.16 4.31 -11.01
C PRO A 30 6.57 5.67 -10.62
N ILE A 31 5.88 6.31 -11.56
CA ILE A 31 5.26 7.63 -11.44
C ILE A 31 3.83 7.50 -11.95
N LEU A 32 2.89 8.12 -11.24
CA LEU A 32 1.46 8.08 -11.52
C LEU A 32 0.88 9.49 -11.54
N SER A 33 0.03 9.76 -12.52
CA SER A 33 -0.89 10.89 -12.45
C SER A 33 -1.89 10.73 -11.30
N SER A 34 -2.55 11.82 -10.92
CA SER A 34 -3.67 11.81 -9.94
C SER A 34 -4.75 10.78 -10.30
N LYS A 35 -5.04 10.65 -11.59
CA LYS A 35 -6.04 9.73 -12.13
C LYS A 35 -5.62 8.26 -11.99
N GLU A 36 -4.35 7.95 -12.26
CA GLU A 36 -3.84 6.59 -12.12
C GLU A 36 -3.71 6.18 -10.66
N ALA A 37 -3.27 7.09 -9.79
CA ALA A 37 -3.24 6.86 -8.34
C ALA A 37 -4.65 6.62 -7.78
N ALA A 38 -5.66 7.34 -8.29
CA ALA A 38 -7.06 7.15 -7.92
C ALA A 38 -7.57 5.76 -8.32
N PHE A 39 -7.23 5.30 -9.54
CA PHE A 39 -7.55 3.95 -10.01
C PHE A 39 -6.91 2.88 -9.11
N VAL A 40 -5.62 3.03 -8.78
CA VAL A 40 -4.90 2.09 -7.91
C VAL A 40 -5.50 2.02 -6.50
N CYS A 41 -5.87 3.17 -5.93
CA CYS A 41 -6.44 3.23 -4.59
C CYS A 41 -7.96 2.96 -4.54
N ASN A 42 -8.59 2.73 -5.70
CA ASN A 42 -10.03 2.57 -5.84
C ASN A 42 -10.84 3.73 -5.19
N VAL A 43 -10.43 4.97 -5.46
CA VAL A 43 -11.10 6.20 -5.02
C VAL A 43 -11.28 7.16 -6.19
N SER A 44 -12.00 8.27 -5.97
CA SER A 44 -12.13 9.31 -6.99
C SER A 44 -10.87 10.17 -7.11
N GLU A 45 -10.57 10.65 -8.31
CA GLU A 45 -9.45 11.58 -8.55
C GLU A 45 -9.50 12.84 -7.67
N PRO A 46 -10.65 13.50 -7.43
CA PRO A 46 -10.74 14.61 -6.48
C PRO A 46 -10.34 14.23 -5.05
N THR A 47 -10.51 12.97 -4.64
CA THR A 47 -10.06 12.50 -3.33
C THR A 47 -8.53 12.47 -3.26
N ILE A 48 -7.87 11.94 -4.30
CA ILE A 48 -6.41 12.01 -4.42
C ILE A 48 -5.91 13.46 -4.43
N GLN A 49 -6.56 14.34 -5.19
CA GLN A 49 -6.19 15.77 -5.23
C GLN A 49 -6.31 16.44 -3.85
N ARG A 50 -7.36 16.13 -3.08
CA ARG A 50 -7.51 16.60 -1.69
C ARG A 50 -6.43 16.05 -0.78
N MET A 51 -6.05 14.78 -0.93
CA MET A 51 -4.96 14.19 -0.16
C MET A 51 -3.60 14.83 -0.48
N ILE A 52 -3.33 15.12 -1.75
CA ILE A 52 -2.13 15.85 -2.17
C ILE A 52 -2.13 17.26 -1.57
N SER A 53 -3.24 17.99 -1.71
CA SER A 53 -3.40 19.34 -1.19
C SER A 53 -3.29 19.39 0.34
N GLY A 54 -3.74 18.35 1.03
CA GLY A 54 -3.65 18.18 2.49
C GLY A 54 -2.30 17.63 2.98
N GLY A 55 -1.34 17.38 2.09
CA GLY A 55 -0.01 16.86 2.44
C GLY A 55 0.02 15.39 2.85
N LEU A 56 -1.07 14.64 2.66
CA LEU A 56 -1.16 13.21 2.98
C LEU A 56 -0.48 12.32 1.94
N LEU A 57 -0.44 12.77 0.69
CA LEU A 57 0.21 12.07 -0.42
C LEU A 57 1.21 13.02 -1.09
N PRO A 58 2.53 12.77 -0.99
CA PRO A 58 3.53 13.64 -1.59
C PRO A 58 3.55 13.49 -3.11
N VAL A 59 3.96 14.55 -3.79
CA VAL A 59 4.13 14.62 -5.24
C VAL A 59 5.51 15.16 -5.61
N ASN A 60 5.96 14.84 -6.83
CA ASN A 60 7.16 15.44 -7.41
C ASN A 60 6.88 16.89 -7.90
N SER A 61 7.89 17.53 -8.49
CA SER A 61 7.78 18.89 -9.05
C SER A 61 6.75 19.02 -10.18
N ASP A 62 6.40 17.91 -10.83
CA ASP A 62 5.44 17.83 -11.94
C ASP A 62 4.02 17.47 -11.47
N HIS A 63 3.77 17.48 -10.15
CA HIS A 63 2.50 17.10 -9.51
C HIS A 63 2.09 15.63 -9.70
N GLU A 64 3.07 14.75 -9.91
CA GLU A 64 2.87 13.31 -10.06
C GLU A 64 3.21 12.56 -8.76
N VAL A 65 2.50 11.47 -8.53
CA VAL A 65 2.63 10.61 -7.36
C VAL A 65 3.67 9.52 -7.64
N LEU A 66 4.66 9.36 -6.79
CA LEU A 66 5.61 8.25 -6.91
C LEU A 66 4.98 6.95 -6.41
N LYS A 67 5.19 5.85 -7.14
CA LYS A 67 4.73 4.50 -6.74
C LYS A 67 5.14 4.16 -5.32
N LYS A 68 6.38 4.49 -4.92
CA LYS A 68 6.90 4.21 -3.58
C LYS A 68 6.05 4.91 -2.50
N ASP A 69 5.61 6.14 -2.77
CA ASP A 69 4.88 6.95 -1.81
C ASP A 69 3.42 6.52 -1.76
N LEU A 70 2.86 6.09 -2.91
CA LEU A 70 1.57 5.41 -2.96
C LEU A 70 1.59 4.08 -2.21
N ILE A 71 2.64 3.27 -2.35
CA ILE A 71 2.85 2.04 -1.58
C ILE A 71 2.97 2.36 -0.09
N ASN A 72 3.68 3.42 0.29
CA ASN A 72 3.81 3.83 1.67
C ASN A 72 2.46 4.27 2.24
N TYR A 73 1.70 5.08 1.48
CA TYR A 73 0.33 5.49 1.83
C TYR A 73 -0.57 4.27 2.01
N ILE A 74 -0.57 3.35 1.04
CA ILE A 74 -1.29 2.07 1.14
C ILE A 74 -0.81 1.38 2.41
N LYS A 75 0.47 1.09 2.65
CA LYS A 75 0.90 0.38 3.86
C LYS A 75 0.49 1.05 5.18
N SER A 76 0.46 2.38 5.26
CA SER A 76 -0.01 3.10 6.45
C SER A 76 -1.54 3.19 6.58
N HIS A 77 -2.30 3.00 5.49
CA HIS A 77 -3.75 3.20 5.44
C HIS A 77 -4.56 2.00 4.87
N SER A 78 -3.91 0.90 4.45
CA SER A 78 -4.50 -0.26 3.75
C SER A 78 -4.69 -1.48 4.64
N LEU A 79 -4.21 -1.41 5.88
CA LEU A 79 -4.68 -2.27 6.97
C LEU A 79 -5.56 -1.49 7.95
N ALA A 80 -5.98 -0.28 7.56
CA ALA A 80 -6.78 0.58 8.40
C ALA A 80 -8.26 0.16 8.35
N ASP A 81 -8.57 -0.90 9.09
CA ASP A 81 -9.70 -0.91 10.04
C ASP A 81 -9.61 0.26 11.06
N ILE A 82 -9.08 1.43 10.67
CA ILE A 82 -9.01 2.63 11.49
C ILE A 82 -10.20 3.47 11.04
N PRO A 83 -11.30 3.50 11.81
CA PRO A 83 -12.39 4.40 11.51
C PRO A 83 -11.85 5.82 11.43
N LEU A 84 -12.25 6.54 10.38
CA LEU A 84 -12.06 7.98 10.27
C LEU A 84 -12.78 8.62 11.47
N MET A 85 -12.02 9.14 12.45
CA MET A 85 -12.55 9.94 13.55
C MET A 85 -12.82 11.37 13.11
#